data_AF-A0A6N6N3S4-F1
#
_entry.id   AF-A0A6N6N3S4-F1
#
_cell.length_a   1.000
_cell.length_b   1.000
_cell.length_c   1.000
_cell.angle_alpha   90.00
_cell.angle_beta   90.00
_cell.angle_gamma   90.00
#
_symmetry.space_group_name_H-M   'P 1'
#
loop_
_entity.id
_entity.type
_entity.pdbx_description
1 polymer ?
#
loop_
_entity_poly.entity_id
_entity_poly.type
_entity_poly.pdbx_seq_one_letter_code
_entity_poly.pdbx_strand_id
1 'polypeptide(L)' 'MSKKVRSVRVPKELETLNLSGVIHECENYLRDLESATLLKQQGNREAAEALIKTRQSDLGKRVGLLVWEARVQFGKSKGD' A
#
# COMPACT_ATOMS: atom_id res chain seq x y z
N MET A 1 -12.63 4.83 6.26
CA MET A 1 -13.82 3.98 5.97
C MET A 1 -13.95 2.93 7.07
N SER A 2 -15.17 2.49 7.38
CA SER A 2 -15.37 1.37 8.33
C SER A 2 -14.65 0.11 7.81
N LYS A 3 -13.81 -0.51 8.64
CA LYS A 3 -13.03 -1.69 8.27
C LYS A 3 -13.97 -2.90 8.13
N LYS A 4 -14.53 -3.09 6.93
CA LYS A 4 -15.28 -4.30 6.61
C LYS A 4 -14.28 -5.45 6.41
N VAL A 5 -14.24 -6.36 7.36
CA VAL A 5 -13.47 -7.60 7.24
C VAL A 5 -14.12 -8.48 6.17
N ARG A 6 -13.34 -8.94 5.21
CA ARG A 6 -13.76 -9.89 4.18
C ARG A 6 -12.77 -11.03 4.12
N SER A 7 -13.28 -12.27 4.19
CA SER A 7 -12.46 -13.46 3.96
C SER A 7 -12.36 -13.71 2.45
N VAL A 8 -11.13 -13.87 1.97
CA VAL A 8 -10.83 -14.17 0.57
C VAL A 8 -9.96 -15.42 0.50
N ARG A 9 -10.22 -16.29 -0.48
CA ARG A 9 -9.34 -17.44 -0.74
C ARG A 9 -8.10 -16.95 -1.47
N VAL A 10 -6.94 -17.39 -1.01
CA VAL A 10 -5.64 -17.00 -1.58
C VAL A 10 -4.77 -18.24 -1.81
N PRO A 11 -3.86 -18.21 -2.79
CA PRO A 11 -2.83 -19.23 -2.94
C PRO A 11 -1.94 -19.35 -1.70
N LYS A 12 -1.36 -20.53 -1.47
CA LYS A 12 -0.54 -20.83 -0.28
C LYS A 12 0.70 -19.93 -0.19
N GLU A 13 1.22 -19.51 -1.32
CA GLU A 13 2.36 -18.60 -1.45
C GLU A 13 2.07 -17.20 -0.89
N LEU A 14 0.79 -16.81 -0.83
CA LEU A 14 0.34 -15.51 -0.31
C LEU A 14 -0.20 -15.58 1.12
N GLU A 15 -0.22 -16.77 1.74
CA GLU A 15 -0.80 -16.98 3.07
C GLU A 15 -0.10 -16.15 4.15
N THR A 16 1.21 -15.91 4.00
CA THR A 16 2.01 -15.10 4.93
C THR A 16 1.99 -13.60 4.59
N LEU A 17 1.38 -13.20 3.47
CA LEU A 17 1.33 -11.80 3.06
C LEU A 17 0.24 -11.06 3.84
N ASN A 18 0.60 -9.92 4.43
CA ASN A 18 -0.36 -9.00 5.02
C ASN A 18 -1.14 -8.25 3.94
N LEU A 19 -2.13 -8.93 3.34
CA LEU A 19 -2.97 -8.39 2.27
C LEU A 19 -3.78 -7.17 2.71
N SER A 20 -4.25 -7.16 3.96
CA SER A 20 -4.94 -6.01 4.53
C SER A 20 -4.04 -4.78 4.58
N GLY A 21 -2.77 -4.95 4.96
CA GLY A 21 -1.76 -3.90 4.93
C GLY A 21 -1.51 -3.38 3.52
N VAL A 22 -1.32 -4.28 2.55
CA VAL A 22 -1.10 -3.90 1.14
C VAL A 22 -2.29 -3.10 0.60
N ILE A 23 -3.52 -3.58 0.82
CA ILE A 23 -4.74 -2.88 0.39
C ILE A 23 -4.84 -1.51 1.05
N HIS A 24 -4.50 -1.40 2.34
CA HIS A 24 -4.56 -0.15 3.06
C HIS A 24 -3.57 0.89 2.52
N GLU A 25 -2.35 0.49 2.18
CA GLU A 25 -1.36 1.39 1.57
C GLU A 25 -1.81 1.87 0.17
N CYS A 26 -2.40 0.98 -0.63
CA CYS A 26 -3.02 1.37 -1.90
C CYS A 26 -4.21 2.33 -1.72
N GLU A 27 -5.07 2.11 -0.72
CA GLU A 27 -6.19 3.01 -0.40
C GLU A 27 -5.69 4.41 -0.03
N ASN A 28 -4.66 4.50 0.82
CA ASN A 28 -4.06 5.77 1.20
C ASN A 28 -3.48 6.50 -0.02
N TYR A 29 -2.77 5.78 -0.89
CA TYR A 29 -2.23 6.34 -2.12
C TYR A 29 -3.31 6.91 -3.05
N LEU A 30 -4.44 6.20 -3.22
CA LEU A 30 -5.56 6.70 -4.02
C LEU A 30 -6.15 8.00 -3.44
N ARG A 31 -6.23 8.13 -2.11
CA ARG A 31 -6.66 9.37 -1.44
C ARG A 31 -5.66 10.51 -1.62
N ASP A 32 -4.37 10.21 -1.63
CA ASP A 32 -3.35 11.21 -1.92
C ASP A 32 -3.46 11.72 -3.36
N LEU A 33 -3.78 10.85 -4.34
CA LEU A 33 -4.03 11.27 -5.72
C LEU A 33 -5.26 12.18 -5.85
N GLU A 34 -6.32 11.87 -5.12
CA GLU A 34 -7.50 12.74 -5.03
C GLU A 34 -7.12 14.11 -4.43
N SER A 35 -6.33 14.12 -3.35
CA SER A 35 -5.83 15.33 -2.72
C SER A 35 -4.95 16.17 -3.66
N ALA A 36 -4.07 15.52 -4.43
CA ALA A 36 -3.26 16.20 -5.43
C ALA A 36 -4.11 16.82 -6.55
N THR A 37 -5.19 16.15 -6.93
CA THR A 37 -6.15 16.68 -7.91
C THR A 37 -6.84 17.94 -7.39
N LEU A 38 -7.25 17.96 -6.12
CA LEU A 38 -7.84 19.14 -5.48
C LEU A 38 -6.84 20.31 -5.39
N LEU A 39 -5.58 20.04 -5.00
CA LEU A 39 -4.52 21.07 -4.97
C LEU A 39 -4.32 21.70 -6.35
N LYS A 40 -4.30 20.87 -7.40
CA LYS A 40 -4.19 21.35 -8.78
C LYS A 40 -5.37 22.22 -9.20
N GLN A 41 -6.60 21.86 -8.82
CA GLN A 41 -7.81 22.66 -9.09
C GLN A 41 -7.79 24.01 -8.35
N GLN A 42 -7.18 24.07 -7.17
CA GLN A 42 -6.99 25.30 -6.39
C GLN A 42 -5.83 26.18 -6.89
N GLY A 43 -5.15 25.77 -7.98
CA GLY A 43 -4.02 26.49 -8.55
C GLY A 43 -2.67 26.18 -7.89
N ASN A 44 -2.63 25.30 -6.88
CA ASN A 44 -1.39 24.91 -6.21
C ASN A 44 -0.71 23.71 -6.88
N ARG A 45 -0.14 23.97 -8.06
CA ARG A 45 0.41 22.94 -8.94
C ARG A 45 1.71 22.32 -8.40
N GLU A 46 2.57 23.13 -7.78
CA GLU A 46 3.83 22.66 -7.17
C GLU A 46 3.57 21.72 -6.00
N ALA A 47 2.62 22.05 -5.11
CA ALA A 47 2.28 21.16 -4.00
C ALA A 47 1.66 19.84 -4.49
N ALA A 48 0.83 19.89 -5.55
CA ALA A 48 0.27 18.68 -6.14
C ALA A 48 1.36 17.74 -6.68
N GLU A 49 2.35 18.29 -7.40
CA GLU A 49 3.46 17.51 -7.96
C GLU A 49 4.39 16.97 -6.87
N ALA A 50 4.69 17.77 -5.85
CA ALA A 50 5.48 17.35 -4.70
C ALA A 50 4.79 16.21 -3.90
N LEU A 51 3.47 16.29 -3.73
CA LEU A 51 2.68 15.26 -3.06
C LEU A 51 2.76 13.93 -3.83
N ILE A 52 2.50 13.95 -5.13
CA ILE A 52 2.53 12.73 -5.97
C ILE A 52 3.92 12.08 -5.93
N LYS A 53 4.98 12.88 -6.10
CA LYS A 53 6.36 12.38 -6.16
C LYS A 53 6.79 11.72 -4.84
N THR A 54 6.47 12.37 -3.72
CA THR A 54 6.75 11.83 -2.38
C THR A 54 6.01 10.51 -2.17
N ARG A 55 4.73 10.46 -2.51
CA ARG A 55 3.87 9.30 -2.27
C ARG A 55 4.20 8.09 -3.12
N GLN A 56 4.63 8.28 -4.38
CA GLN A 56 5.09 7.17 -5.22
C GLN A 56 6.29 6.43 -4.60
N SER A 57 7.27 7.19 -4.10
CA SER A 57 8.45 6.61 -3.44
C SER A 57 8.08 5.86 -2.16
N ASP A 58 7.17 6.44 -1.36
CA ASP A 58 6.74 5.84 -0.10
C ASP A 58 5.90 4.58 -0.29
N LEU A 59 4.97 4.57 -1.25
CA LEU A 59 4.13 3.41 -1.52
C LEU A 59 4.98 2.19 -1.89
N GLY A 60 5.94 2.36 -2.81
CA GLY A 60 6.83 1.28 -3.24
C GLY A 60 7.64 0.71 -2.09
N LYS A 61 8.18 1.56 -1.21
CA LYS A 61 8.93 1.12 -0.01
C LYS A 61 8.05 0.34 0.96
N ARG A 62 6.84 0.84 1.25
CA ARG A 62 5.92 0.21 2.21
C ARG A 62 5.40 -1.12 1.71
N VAL A 63 4.96 -1.20 0.46
CA VAL A 63 4.54 -2.47 -0.16
C VAL A 63 5.71 -3.45 -0.23
N GLY A 64 6.90 -2.98 -0.64
CA GLY A 64 8.10 -3.80 -0.70
C GLY A 64 8.48 -4.40 0.67
N LEU A 65 8.37 -3.62 1.75
CA LEU A 65 8.59 -4.10 3.11
C LEU A 65 7.61 -5.22 3.50
N LEU A 66 6.30 -5.02 3.24
CA LEU A 66 5.28 -6.04 3.54
C LEU A 66 5.54 -7.35 2.78
N VAL A 67 5.98 -7.27 1.53
CA VAL A 67 6.36 -8.44 0.72
C VAL A 67 7.61 -9.12 1.28
N TRP A 68 8.62 -8.34 1.66
CA TRP A 68 9.85 -8.87 2.25
C TRP A 68 9.58 -9.58 3.58
N GLU A 69 8.75 -8.98 4.45
CA GLU A 69 8.31 -9.58 5.71
C GLU A 69 7.58 -10.90 5.46
N ALA A 70 6.64 -10.94 4.50
CA ALA A 70 5.93 -12.14 4.10
C ALA A 70 6.89 -13.26 3.64
N ARG A 71 7.92 -12.91 2.87
CA ARG A 71 8.98 -13.84 2.44
C ARG A 71 9.77 -14.38 3.64
N VAL A 72 10.13 -13.53 4.59
CA VAL A 72 10.85 -13.94 5.81
C VAL A 72 10.01 -14.91 6.64
N GLN A 73 8.71 -14.62 6.81
CA GLN A 73 7.80 -15.51 7.53
C GLN A 73 7.56 -16.83 6.79
N PHE A 74 7.42 -16.79 5.47
CA PHE A 74 7.31 -17.99 4.66
C PHE A 74 8.52 -18.90 4.82
N GLY A 75 9.74 -18.34 4.82
CA GLY A 75 10.97 -19.09 5.07
C GLY A 75 10.99 -19.76 6.44
N LYS A 76 10.52 -19.07 7.50
CA LYS A 76 10.39 -19.64 8.86
C LYS A 76 9.34 -20.76 8.92
N SER A 77 8.24 -20.62 8.18
CA SER A 77 7.18 -21.64 8.13
C SER A 77 7.58 -22.92 7.37
N LYS A 78 8.71 -22.87 6.65
CA LYS A 78 9.22 -23.94 5.77
C LYS A 78 10.49 -24.63 6.28
N GLY A 79 11.01 -24.24 7.44
CA GLY A 79 12.14 -24.90 8.10
C GLY A 79 11.98 -24.82 9.61
N ASP A 80 11.74 -25.87 10.39
CA ASP A 80 11.73 -27.35 10.22
C ASP A 80 11.63 -28.01 8.83
#